data_AF-A0A1E1WQ78-F1
#
_entry.id   AF-A0A1E1WQ78-F1
#
_cell.length_a   1.000
_cell.length_b   1.000
_cell.length_c   1.000
_cell.angle_alpha   90.00
_cell.angle_beta   90.00
_cell.angle_gamma   90.00
#
_symmetry.space_group_name_H-M   'P 1'
#
loop_
_entity.id
_entity.type
_entity.pdbx_description
1 polymer ?
#
loop_
_entity_poly.entity_id
_entity_poly.type
_entity_poly.pdbx_seq_one_letter_code
_entity_poly.pdbx_strand_id
1 'polypeptide(L)'
;SWRLMVRLLCGLARYTDCAYVFQTLRDNHQFEFLLGQFDYMLGNQPDKIAEFKQGLLDFLKIHCPGDTDTYIMVALHFNMYAEAANVKRKQALDLIDDLEKMALDAAKAVSKKPFQPPLWLQIHDNVQTRLLLETALNHCTDASELYLQGGCMGFAGEMAILAQQIALQISLLNASPTRLILNRSTEQLYRLVSEYLSFMEGLVLLSGRGGEAWHELAYRRAMANDQAYLRDMAAYRPDIAHSFLNRYKAEKNKTSVSHAAMTELRNLCR
;
A
#
# COMPACT_ATOMS: atom_id res chain seq x y z
N SER A 1 4.75 -21.82 37.25
CA SER A 1 4.99 -20.39 37.59
C SER A 1 5.75 -19.76 36.44
N TRP A 2 5.14 -18.81 35.72
CA TRP A 2 5.71 -18.20 34.52
C TRP A 2 7.02 -17.46 34.80
N ARG A 3 7.11 -16.78 35.94
CA ARG A 3 8.35 -16.12 36.39
C ARG A 3 9.54 -17.07 36.48
N LEU A 4 9.34 -18.33 36.89
CA LEU A 4 10.42 -19.32 36.94
C LEU A 4 10.87 -19.73 35.54
N MET A 5 9.95 -19.84 34.59
CA MET A 5 10.28 -20.15 33.19
C MET A 5 11.08 -19.02 32.54
N VAL A 6 10.68 -17.77 32.76
CA VAL A 6 11.45 -16.61 32.25
C VAL A 6 12.83 -16.53 32.92
N ARG A 7 12.92 -16.77 34.23
CA ARG A 7 14.22 -16.85 34.94
C ARG A 7 15.13 -17.96 34.41
N LEU A 8 14.56 -19.14 34.14
CA LEU A 8 15.29 -20.27 33.56
C LEU A 8 15.86 -19.89 32.19
N LEU A 9 15.03 -19.28 31.34
CA LEU A 9 15.41 -18.86 30.01
C LEU A 9 16.53 -17.80 30.02
N CYS A 10 16.41 -16.80 30.88
CA CYS A 10 17.44 -15.76 31.03
C CYS A 10 18.72 -16.25 31.71
N GLY A 11 18.62 -17.26 32.59
CA GLY A 11 19.76 -17.86 33.28
C GLY A 11 20.58 -18.81 32.40
N LEU A 12 19.92 -19.57 31.52
CA LEU A 12 20.60 -20.51 30.62
C LEU A 12 21.25 -19.82 29.42
N ALA A 13 20.68 -18.72 28.92
CA ALA A 13 21.15 -17.99 27.73
C ALA A 13 21.34 -18.85 26.47
N ARG A 14 20.62 -19.99 26.39
CA ARG A 14 20.60 -20.92 25.25
C ARG A 14 19.22 -20.91 24.60
N TYR A 15 18.90 -19.78 23.96
CA TYR A 15 17.55 -19.48 23.51
C TYR A 15 17.03 -20.41 22.41
N THR A 16 17.92 -20.90 21.54
CA THR A 16 17.60 -21.92 20.52
C THR A 16 17.19 -23.25 21.14
N ASP A 17 17.93 -23.71 22.15
CA ASP A 17 17.64 -24.97 22.86
C ASP A 17 16.41 -24.87 23.78
N CYS A 18 16.03 -23.65 24.15
CA CYS A 18 14.88 -23.37 25.00
C CYS A 18 13.60 -23.01 24.21
N ALA A 19 13.53 -23.34 22.92
CA ALA A 19 12.35 -23.08 22.08
C ALA A 19 11.03 -23.58 22.68
N TYR A 20 11.04 -24.70 23.41
CA TYR A 20 9.85 -25.22 24.11
C TYR A 20 9.32 -24.28 25.21
N VAL A 21 10.21 -23.51 25.87
CA VAL A 21 9.82 -22.52 26.86
C VAL A 21 9.11 -21.36 26.17
N PHE A 22 9.64 -20.90 25.04
CA PHE A 22 8.97 -19.89 24.20
C PHE A 22 7.61 -20.41 23.73
N GLN A 23 7.53 -21.63 23.19
CA GLN A 23 6.26 -22.22 22.78
C GLN A 23 5.24 -22.24 23.92
N THR A 24 5.64 -22.69 25.11
CA THR A 24 4.73 -22.74 26.27
C THR A 24 4.25 -21.35 26.68
N LEU A 25 5.14 -20.35 26.71
CA LEU A 25 4.75 -18.96 27.03
C LEU A 25 3.81 -18.39 25.96
N ARG A 26 4.02 -18.73 24.69
CA ARG A 26 3.18 -18.29 23.58
C ARG A 26 1.77 -18.85 23.70
N ASP A 27 1.66 -20.17 23.86
CA ASP A 27 0.39 -20.88 23.92
C ASP A 27 -0.47 -20.46 25.13
N ASN A 28 0.15 -19.82 26.13
CA ASN A 28 -0.52 -19.27 27.31
C ASN A 28 -0.63 -17.73 27.29
N HIS A 29 -0.39 -17.08 26.14
CA HIS A 29 -0.45 -15.63 25.96
C HIS A 29 0.44 -14.83 26.95
N GLN A 30 1.62 -15.34 27.29
CA GLN A 30 2.55 -14.75 28.27
C GLN A 30 3.74 -14.02 27.64
N PHE A 31 3.69 -13.66 26.35
CA PHE A 31 4.83 -13.00 25.68
C PHE A 31 5.05 -11.56 26.15
N GLU A 32 4.00 -10.77 26.42
CA GLU A 32 4.16 -9.44 27.03
C GLU A 32 4.82 -9.54 28.41
N PHE A 33 4.40 -10.52 29.21
CA PHE A 33 5.01 -10.80 30.51
C PHE A 33 6.48 -11.22 30.38
N LEU A 34 6.81 -12.05 29.39
CA LEU A 34 8.18 -12.44 29.05
C LEU A 34 9.04 -11.20 28.76
N LEU A 35 8.58 -10.33 27.88
CA LEU A 35 9.30 -9.11 27.48
C LEU A 35 9.50 -8.15 28.67
N GLY A 36 8.46 -7.90 29.47
CA GLY A 36 8.57 -7.03 30.64
C GLY A 36 9.48 -7.59 31.75
N GLN A 37 9.46 -8.90 32.00
CA GLN A 37 10.37 -9.53 32.96
C GLN A 37 11.82 -9.56 32.44
N PHE A 38 11.99 -9.69 31.14
CA PHE A 38 13.30 -9.71 30.50
C PHE A 38 14.05 -8.39 30.74
N ASP A 39 13.40 -7.26 30.52
CA ASP A 39 13.97 -5.92 30.75
C ASP A 39 14.45 -5.75 32.19
N TYR A 40 13.65 -6.22 33.15
CA TYR A 40 14.00 -6.17 34.57
C TYR A 40 15.22 -7.05 34.91
N MET A 41 15.33 -8.23 34.31
CA MET A 41 16.32 -9.23 34.72
C MET A 41 17.70 -9.04 34.10
N LEU A 42 17.78 -8.51 32.88
CA LEU A 42 19.07 -8.33 32.21
C LEU A 42 19.64 -6.93 32.37
N GLY A 43 18.82 -5.96 32.80
CA GLY A 43 19.25 -4.58 32.99
C GLY A 43 19.92 -4.04 31.72
N ASN A 44 21.03 -3.32 31.88
CA ASN A 44 21.78 -2.72 30.76
C ASN A 44 22.89 -3.64 30.23
N GLN A 45 22.62 -4.94 30.02
CA GLN A 45 23.58 -5.87 29.41
C GLN A 45 23.30 -6.01 27.90
N PRO A 46 23.90 -5.17 27.03
CA PRO A 46 23.53 -5.09 25.62
C PRO A 46 23.75 -6.40 24.86
N ASP A 47 24.82 -7.14 25.17
CA ASP A 47 25.15 -8.39 24.48
C ASP A 47 24.09 -9.46 24.71
N LYS A 48 23.63 -9.62 25.96
CA LYS A 48 22.58 -10.59 26.30
C LYS A 48 21.21 -10.18 25.77
N ILE A 49 20.94 -8.87 25.69
CA ILE A 49 19.74 -8.35 25.03
C ILE A 49 19.76 -8.73 23.56
N ALA A 50 20.90 -8.57 22.88
CA ALA A 50 21.04 -8.93 21.47
C ALA A 50 20.86 -10.44 21.24
N GLU A 51 21.47 -11.29 22.06
CA GLU A 51 21.34 -12.75 21.96
C GLU A 51 19.90 -13.23 22.16
N PHE A 52 19.19 -12.69 23.16
CA PHE A 52 17.79 -13.03 23.39
C PHE A 52 16.89 -12.54 22.26
N LYS A 53 17.07 -11.27 21.85
CA LYS A 53 16.35 -10.69 20.73
C LYS A 53 16.48 -11.59 19.50
N GLN A 54 17.70 -12.01 19.18
CA GLN A 54 17.96 -12.90 18.05
C GLN A 54 17.26 -14.25 18.23
N GLY A 55 17.44 -14.91 19.38
CA GLY A 55 16.82 -16.20 19.66
C GLY A 55 15.28 -16.16 19.64
N LEU A 56 14.67 -15.08 20.11
CA LEU A 56 13.23 -14.88 20.11
C LEU A 56 12.68 -14.65 18.70
N LEU A 57 13.37 -13.84 17.89
CA LEU A 57 13.00 -13.61 16.50
C LEU A 57 13.17 -14.87 15.64
N ASP A 58 14.23 -15.64 15.86
CA ASP A 58 14.45 -16.92 15.18
C ASP A 58 13.38 -17.93 15.57
N PHE A 59 13.00 -18.00 16.86
CA PHE A 59 11.91 -18.83 17.31
C PHE A 59 10.60 -18.48 16.58
N LEU A 60 10.23 -17.20 16.55
CA LEU A 60 8.99 -16.77 15.90
C LEU A 60 8.99 -17.05 14.39
N LYS A 61 10.12 -16.82 13.71
CA LYS A 61 10.23 -17.08 12.27
C LYS A 61 10.16 -18.58 11.92
N ILE A 62 10.79 -19.43 12.72
CA ILE A 62 10.90 -20.87 12.44
C ILE A 62 9.66 -21.62 12.91
N HIS A 63 9.19 -21.35 14.12
CA HIS A 63 8.14 -22.14 14.77
C HIS A 63 6.75 -21.49 14.68
N CYS A 64 6.68 -20.17 14.43
CA CYS A 64 5.41 -19.43 14.39
C CYS A 64 5.31 -18.49 13.18
N PRO A 65 5.62 -18.92 11.95
CA PRO A 65 5.70 -18.03 10.78
C PRO A 65 4.37 -17.31 10.44
N GLY A 66 3.23 -17.83 10.89
CA GLY A 66 1.91 -17.20 10.71
C GLY A 66 1.51 -16.24 11.83
N ASP A 67 2.22 -16.21 12.95
CA ASP A 67 1.88 -15.38 14.12
C ASP A 67 2.49 -13.98 14.00
N THR A 68 1.96 -13.24 13.03
CA THR A 68 2.42 -11.89 12.69
C THR A 68 2.19 -10.89 13.83
N ASP A 69 1.14 -11.04 14.64
CA ASP A 69 0.84 -10.14 15.76
C ASP A 69 1.88 -10.27 16.87
N THR A 70 2.24 -11.50 17.26
CA THR A 70 3.30 -11.72 18.26
C THR A 70 4.65 -11.24 17.73
N TYR A 71 4.93 -11.45 16.43
CA TYR A 71 6.14 -10.94 15.80
C TYR A 71 6.21 -9.41 15.83
N ILE A 72 5.12 -8.72 15.47
CA ILE A 72 5.05 -7.26 15.50
C ILE A 72 5.26 -6.75 16.93
N MET A 73 4.57 -7.32 17.92
CA MET A 73 4.73 -6.95 19.32
C MET A 73 6.18 -7.08 19.79
N VAL A 74 6.85 -8.18 19.47
CA VAL A 74 8.27 -8.38 19.79
C VAL A 74 9.17 -7.38 19.05
N ALA A 75 8.91 -7.12 17.77
CA ALA A 75 9.66 -6.14 16.99
C ALA A 75 9.54 -4.74 17.62
N LEU A 76 8.34 -4.33 18.00
CA LEU A 76 8.10 -3.03 18.65
C LEU A 76 8.80 -2.90 20.00
N HIS A 77 8.80 -3.97 20.82
CA HIS A 77 9.54 -3.99 22.09
C HIS A 77 11.02 -3.67 21.91
N PHE A 78 11.62 -4.14 20.81
CA PHE A 78 13.02 -3.88 20.46
C PHE A 78 13.24 -2.68 19.54
N ASN A 79 12.24 -1.79 19.39
CA ASN A 79 12.28 -0.61 18.52
C ASN A 79 12.58 -0.94 17.04
N MET A 80 12.22 -2.15 16.59
CA MET A 80 12.36 -2.62 15.20
C MET A 80 11.15 -2.19 14.36
N TYR A 81 10.94 -0.87 14.29
CA TYR A 81 9.77 -0.30 13.64
C TYR A 81 9.69 -0.62 12.15
N ALA A 82 10.83 -0.65 11.46
CA ALA A 82 10.89 -0.99 10.03
C ALA A 82 10.47 -2.45 9.78
N GLU A 83 10.85 -3.38 10.64
CA GLU A 83 10.47 -4.78 10.53
C GLU A 83 8.99 -5.00 10.82
N ALA A 84 8.43 -4.32 11.83
CA ALA A 84 6.99 -4.32 12.08
C ALA A 84 6.21 -3.73 10.89
N ALA A 85 6.69 -2.61 10.33
CA ALA A 85 6.11 -1.96 9.16
C ALA A 85 6.13 -2.87 7.91
N ASN A 86 7.20 -3.63 7.71
CA ASN A 86 7.31 -4.59 6.61
C ASN A 86 6.26 -5.70 6.69
N VAL A 87 5.95 -6.18 7.89
CA VAL A 87 4.87 -7.17 8.09
C VAL A 87 3.52 -6.58 7.72
N LYS A 88 3.20 -5.37 8.22
CA LYS A 88 1.96 -4.65 7.87
C LYS A 88 1.86 -4.37 6.37
N ARG A 89 2.95 -3.92 5.73
CA ARG A 89 3.03 -3.72 4.27
C ARG A 89 2.71 -5.01 3.53
N LYS A 90 3.31 -6.13 3.92
CA LYS A 90 3.05 -7.43 3.29
C LYS A 90 1.57 -7.83 3.42
N GLN A 91 1.00 -7.72 4.62
CA GLN A 91 -0.42 -8.01 4.84
C GLN A 91 -1.33 -7.15 3.95
N ALA A 92 -1.04 -5.86 3.79
CA ALA A 92 -1.80 -4.99 2.89
C ALA A 92 -1.73 -5.44 1.43
N LEU A 93 -0.53 -5.81 0.94
CA LEU A 93 -0.32 -6.25 -0.43
C LEU A 93 -1.00 -7.61 -0.70
N ASP A 94 -0.89 -8.55 0.24
CA ASP A 94 -1.55 -9.86 0.14
C ASP A 94 -3.09 -9.70 0.02
N LEU A 95 -3.70 -8.75 0.75
CA LEU A 95 -5.13 -8.44 0.65
C LEU A 95 -5.53 -7.83 -0.71
N ILE A 96 -4.67 -7.00 -1.31
CA ILE A 96 -4.88 -6.43 -2.65
C ILE A 96 -4.80 -7.54 -3.71
N ASP A 97 -3.84 -8.45 -3.58
CA ASP A 97 -3.71 -9.60 -4.47
C ASP A 97 -4.92 -10.54 -4.37
N ASP A 98 -5.44 -10.75 -3.15
CA ASP A 98 -6.65 -11.55 -2.95
C ASP A 98 -7.91 -10.89 -3.52
N LEU A 99 -8.01 -9.55 -3.46
CA LEU A 99 -9.05 -8.80 -4.14
C LEU A 99 -8.96 -8.96 -5.67
N GLU A 100 -7.76 -8.93 -6.24
CA GLU A 100 -7.53 -9.13 -7.67
C GLU A 100 -7.90 -10.55 -8.11
N LYS A 101 -7.51 -11.57 -7.34
CA LYS A 101 -7.90 -12.96 -7.59
C LYS A 101 -9.42 -13.13 -7.55
N MET A 102 -10.08 -12.55 -6.54
CA MET A 102 -11.54 -12.58 -6.42
C MET A 102 -12.23 -11.95 -7.64
N ALA A 103 -11.77 -10.78 -8.08
CA ALA A 103 -12.30 -10.11 -9.26
C ALA A 103 -12.10 -10.94 -10.54
N LEU A 104 -10.93 -11.57 -10.67
CA LEU A 104 -10.60 -12.43 -11.80
C LEU A 104 -11.48 -13.69 -11.84
N ASP A 105 -11.72 -14.33 -10.69
CA ASP A 105 -12.54 -15.53 -10.61
C ASP A 105 -14.02 -15.22 -10.87
N ALA A 106 -14.52 -14.07 -10.38
CA ALA A 106 -15.84 -13.57 -10.74
C ALA A 106 -15.98 -13.34 -12.25
N ALA A 107 -14.97 -12.76 -12.91
CA ALA A 107 -14.98 -12.57 -14.36
C ALA A 107 -14.99 -13.91 -15.13
N LYS A 108 -14.24 -14.91 -14.67
CA LYS A 108 -14.24 -16.25 -15.28
C LYS A 108 -15.59 -16.95 -15.15
N ALA A 109 -16.27 -16.79 -14.03
CA ALA A 109 -17.57 -17.43 -13.77
C ALA A 109 -18.66 -16.95 -14.74
N VAL A 110 -18.57 -15.71 -15.23
CA VAL A 110 -19.58 -15.08 -16.10
C VAL A 110 -19.21 -15.17 -17.59
N SER A 111 -17.95 -15.47 -17.94
CA SER A 111 -17.50 -15.51 -19.34
C SER A 111 -17.97 -16.74 -20.11
N LYS A 112 -18.29 -16.56 -21.40
CA LYS A 112 -18.42 -17.66 -22.36
C LYS A 112 -17.06 -18.33 -22.57
N LYS A 113 -17.04 -19.65 -22.84
CA LYS A 113 -15.81 -20.41 -23.14
C LYS A 113 -15.46 -20.28 -24.64
N PRO A 114 -14.18 -20.11 -25.04
CA PRO A 114 -12.98 -19.95 -24.19
C PRO A 114 -12.95 -18.57 -23.49
N PHE A 115 -12.38 -18.53 -22.29
CA PHE A 115 -12.29 -17.31 -21.48
C PHE A 115 -11.50 -16.22 -22.22
N GLN A 116 -12.13 -15.06 -22.42
CA GLN A 116 -11.44 -13.86 -22.85
C GLN A 116 -11.36 -12.92 -21.64
N PRO A 117 -10.14 -12.61 -21.13
CA PRO A 117 -10.02 -11.72 -20.00
C PRO A 117 -10.61 -10.35 -20.35
N PRO A 118 -11.48 -9.79 -19.48
CA PRO A 118 -12.04 -8.47 -19.73
C PRO A 118 -10.92 -7.44 -19.72
N LEU A 119 -11.09 -6.36 -20.49
CA LEU A 119 -10.14 -5.25 -20.53
C LEU A 119 -9.89 -4.66 -19.13
N TRP A 120 -10.93 -4.67 -18.28
CA TRP A 120 -10.88 -4.22 -16.90
C TRP A 120 -11.52 -5.25 -15.99
N LEU A 121 -10.81 -5.60 -14.90
CA LEU A 121 -11.42 -6.32 -13.80
C LEU A 121 -12.40 -5.40 -13.08
N GLN A 122 -13.60 -5.92 -12.82
CA GLN A 122 -14.63 -5.21 -12.08
C GLN A 122 -14.77 -5.81 -10.69
N ILE A 123 -15.01 -4.94 -9.72
CA ILE A 123 -15.35 -5.33 -8.35
C ILE A 123 -16.74 -4.77 -8.01
N HIS A 124 -17.45 -5.51 -7.17
CA HIS A 124 -18.79 -5.16 -6.71
C HIS A 124 -18.75 -4.72 -5.26
N ASP A 125 -19.63 -3.80 -4.90
CA ASP A 125 -19.84 -3.43 -3.52
C ASP A 125 -20.50 -4.58 -2.75
N ASN A 126 -19.71 -5.26 -1.91
CA ASN A 126 -20.16 -6.31 -1.02
C ASN A 126 -19.31 -6.32 0.25
N VAL A 127 -19.80 -7.02 1.28
CA VAL A 127 -19.16 -7.07 2.61
C VAL A 127 -17.70 -7.54 2.53
N GLN A 128 -17.41 -8.56 1.71
CA GLN A 128 -16.06 -9.11 1.61
C GLN A 128 -15.10 -8.13 0.92
N THR A 129 -15.52 -7.50 -0.18
CA THR A 129 -14.74 -6.48 -0.88
C THR A 129 -14.45 -5.28 0.00
N ARG A 130 -15.45 -4.78 0.75
CA ARG A 130 -15.23 -3.68 1.71
C ARG A 130 -14.27 -4.08 2.82
N LEU A 131 -14.46 -5.25 3.42
CA LEU A 131 -13.58 -5.76 4.47
C LEU A 131 -12.12 -5.85 4.01
N LEU A 132 -11.86 -6.40 2.83
CA LEU A 132 -10.50 -6.49 2.27
C LEU A 132 -9.87 -5.11 2.10
N LEU A 133 -10.59 -4.16 1.50
CA LEU A 133 -10.09 -2.81 1.25
C LEU A 133 -9.89 -2.02 2.55
N GLU A 134 -10.83 -2.06 3.49
CA GLU A 134 -10.72 -1.38 4.78
C GLU A 134 -9.57 -1.95 5.61
N THR A 135 -9.39 -3.27 5.61
CA THR A 135 -8.27 -3.93 6.30
C THR A 135 -6.93 -3.56 5.65
N ALA A 136 -6.85 -3.57 4.32
CA ALA A 136 -5.65 -3.15 3.60
C ALA A 136 -5.31 -1.68 3.85
N LEU A 137 -6.32 -0.80 3.93
CA LEU A 137 -6.16 0.62 4.26
C LEU A 137 -5.58 0.80 5.67
N ASN A 138 -6.11 0.08 6.65
CA ASN A 138 -5.60 0.12 8.02
C ASN A 138 -4.14 -0.36 8.07
N HIS A 139 -3.82 -1.48 7.41
CA HIS A 139 -2.44 -1.97 7.34
C HIS A 139 -1.49 -1.00 6.64
N CYS A 140 -1.93 -0.28 5.60
CA CYS A 140 -1.12 0.76 4.98
C CYS A 140 -0.87 1.94 5.92
N THR A 141 -1.88 2.33 6.69
CA THR A 141 -1.79 3.41 7.68
C THR A 141 -0.85 3.03 8.82
N ASP A 142 -1.03 1.84 9.40
CA ASP A 142 -0.13 1.27 10.42
C ASP A 142 1.31 1.21 9.91
N ALA A 143 1.52 0.69 8.69
CA ALA A 143 2.86 0.58 8.11
C ALA A 143 3.51 1.95 7.90
N SER A 144 2.74 2.95 7.46
CA SER A 144 3.23 4.32 7.28
C SER A 144 3.72 4.92 8.60
N GLU A 145 2.91 4.82 9.65
CA GLU A 145 3.26 5.31 10.99
C GLU A 145 4.49 4.62 11.56
N LEU A 146 4.57 3.30 11.42
CA LEU A 146 5.73 2.51 11.84
C LEU A 146 6.99 2.88 11.06
N TYR A 147 6.90 3.06 9.73
CA TYR A 147 8.05 3.55 8.96
C TYR A 147 8.50 4.95 9.39
N LEU A 148 7.58 5.85 9.74
CA LEU A 148 7.93 7.18 10.27
C LEU A 148 8.66 7.06 11.62
N GLN A 149 8.18 6.22 12.53
CA GLN A 149 8.85 5.95 13.81
C GLN A 149 10.25 5.35 13.61
N GLY A 150 10.41 4.51 12.58
CA GLY A 150 11.69 3.95 12.15
C GLY A 150 12.57 4.87 11.29
N GLY A 151 12.19 6.14 11.07
CA GLY A 151 12.94 7.10 10.25
C GLY A 151 12.96 6.80 8.74
N CYS A 152 12.14 5.85 8.28
CA CYS A 152 12.07 5.34 6.92
C CYS A 152 11.07 6.17 6.07
N MET A 153 11.34 7.47 5.90
CA MET A 153 10.39 8.43 5.27
C MET A 153 9.94 8.04 3.86
N GLY A 154 10.83 7.46 3.04
CA GLY A 154 10.49 7.00 1.70
C GLY A 154 9.42 5.91 1.70
N PHE A 155 9.62 4.87 2.51
CA PHE A 155 8.65 3.78 2.65
C PHE A 155 7.35 4.25 3.32
N ALA A 156 7.42 5.18 4.27
CA ALA A 156 6.23 5.81 4.84
C ALA A 156 5.40 6.53 3.76
N GLY A 157 6.05 7.33 2.92
CA GLY A 157 5.42 8.01 1.80
C GLY A 157 4.76 7.06 0.80
N GLU A 158 5.44 5.97 0.45
CA GLU A 158 4.87 4.91 -0.42
C GLU A 158 3.59 4.31 0.18
N MET A 159 3.60 3.98 1.47
CA MET A 159 2.42 3.39 2.13
C MET A 159 1.28 4.40 2.27
N ALA A 160 1.58 5.67 2.52
CA ALA A 160 0.58 6.74 2.54
C ALA A 160 -0.08 6.94 1.17
N ILE A 161 0.69 6.91 0.08
CA ILE A 161 0.17 6.96 -1.29
C ILE A 161 -0.73 5.76 -1.57
N LEU A 162 -0.29 4.54 -1.19
CA LEU A 162 -1.10 3.34 -1.38
C LEU A 162 -2.41 3.41 -0.59
N ALA A 163 -2.38 3.91 0.66
CA ALA A 163 -3.58 4.15 1.46
C ALA A 163 -4.56 5.09 0.76
N GLN A 164 -4.08 6.20 0.17
CA GLN A 164 -4.93 7.12 -0.59
C GLN A 164 -5.56 6.45 -1.82
N GLN A 165 -4.81 5.60 -2.54
CA GLN A 165 -5.33 4.85 -3.67
C GLN A 165 -6.40 3.82 -3.25
N ILE A 166 -6.22 3.14 -2.12
CA ILE A 166 -7.22 2.23 -1.54
C ILE A 166 -8.48 3.01 -1.15
N ALA A 167 -8.32 4.17 -0.49
CA ALA A 167 -9.44 5.03 -0.12
C ALA A 167 -10.24 5.49 -1.37
N LEU A 168 -9.55 5.83 -2.46
CA LEU A 168 -10.18 6.12 -3.75
C LEU A 168 -10.94 4.90 -4.30
N GLN A 169 -10.35 3.70 -4.23
CA GLN A 169 -11.02 2.48 -4.66
C GLN A 169 -12.31 2.24 -3.86
N ILE A 170 -12.30 2.49 -2.55
CA ILE A 170 -13.48 2.40 -1.67
C ILE A 170 -14.53 3.43 -2.09
N SER A 171 -14.17 4.69 -2.36
CA SER A 171 -15.15 5.70 -2.77
C SER A 171 -15.81 5.37 -4.11
N LEU A 172 -15.06 4.76 -5.03
CA LEU A 172 -15.57 4.32 -6.33
C LEU A 172 -16.58 3.15 -6.23
N LEU A 173 -16.58 2.38 -5.14
CA LEU A 173 -17.57 1.31 -4.92
C LEU A 173 -19.00 1.85 -4.83
N ASN A 174 -19.18 3.13 -4.48
CA ASN A 174 -20.50 3.76 -4.45
C ASN A 174 -21.21 3.74 -5.83
N ALA A 175 -20.46 3.58 -6.92
CA ALA A 175 -20.97 3.42 -8.27
C ALA A 175 -20.89 1.96 -8.78
N SER A 176 -20.97 0.97 -7.88
CA SER A 176 -20.78 -0.46 -8.18
C SER A 176 -21.65 -0.99 -9.34
N PRO A 177 -21.10 -1.81 -10.26
CA PRO A 177 -19.70 -2.29 -10.29
C PRO A 177 -18.71 -1.21 -10.71
N THR A 178 -17.51 -1.26 -10.13
CA THR A 178 -16.42 -0.33 -10.45
C THR A 178 -15.19 -1.07 -10.96
N ARG A 179 -14.31 -0.37 -11.70
CA ARG A 179 -13.04 -0.93 -12.17
C ARG A 179 -12.07 -1.07 -10.99
N LEU A 180 -11.30 -2.15 -10.98
CA LEU A 180 -10.19 -2.33 -10.04
C LEU A 180 -9.01 -1.43 -10.45
N ILE A 181 -8.81 -0.33 -9.73
CA ILE A 181 -7.77 0.68 -10.01
C ILE A 181 -6.42 0.35 -9.34
N LEU A 182 -6.41 -0.56 -8.37
CA LEU A 182 -5.22 -0.96 -7.61
C LEU A 182 -4.33 -1.93 -8.40
N ASN A 183 -3.01 -1.90 -8.15
CA ASN A 183 -2.00 -2.78 -8.75
C ASN A 183 -1.98 -2.76 -10.29
N ARG A 184 -1.92 -1.56 -10.89
CA ARG A 184 -1.96 -1.39 -12.35
C ARG A 184 -0.61 -0.97 -12.93
N SER A 185 -0.30 -1.50 -14.11
CA SER A 185 0.85 -1.05 -14.89
C SER A 185 0.68 0.40 -15.30
N THR A 186 1.78 1.07 -15.64
CA THR A 186 1.77 2.49 -16.04
C THR A 186 0.82 2.75 -17.22
N GLU A 187 0.76 1.86 -18.22
CA GLU A 187 -0.14 2.02 -19.36
C GLU A 187 -1.61 1.79 -18.98
N GLN A 188 -1.91 0.80 -18.13
CA GLN A 188 -3.26 0.62 -17.61
C GLN A 188 -3.73 1.83 -16.79
N LEU A 189 -2.85 2.39 -15.97
CA LEU A 189 -3.14 3.60 -15.22
C LEU A 189 -3.43 4.77 -16.17
N TYR A 190 -2.64 4.95 -17.22
CA TYR A 190 -2.89 6.01 -18.19
C TYR A 190 -4.26 5.88 -18.86
N ARG A 191 -4.68 4.66 -19.21
CA ARG A 191 -6.03 4.42 -19.75
C ARG A 191 -7.12 4.67 -18.72
N LEU A 192 -6.96 4.23 -17.48
CA LEU A 192 -7.92 4.51 -16.40
C LEU A 192 -8.14 6.01 -16.21
N VAL A 193 -7.06 6.78 -16.10
CA VAL A 193 -7.13 8.23 -15.91
C VAL A 193 -7.57 8.96 -17.18
N SER A 194 -7.37 8.38 -18.37
CA SER A 194 -7.80 8.98 -19.65
C SER A 194 -9.24 8.64 -20.05
N GLU A 195 -9.84 7.59 -19.49
CA GLU A 195 -11.15 7.09 -19.95
C GLU A 195 -12.21 7.03 -18.84
N TYR A 196 -11.81 6.87 -17.58
CA TYR A 196 -12.72 6.49 -16.51
C TYR A 196 -12.72 7.45 -15.32
N LEU A 197 -11.55 7.91 -14.90
CA LEU A 197 -11.42 8.75 -13.71
C LEU A 197 -11.51 10.24 -14.05
N SER A 198 -12.06 11.02 -13.12
CA SER A 198 -11.96 12.48 -13.11
C SER A 198 -10.53 12.97 -12.88
N PHE A 199 -10.29 14.26 -13.06
CA PHE A 199 -8.98 14.85 -12.79
C PHE A 199 -8.55 14.66 -11.32
N MET A 200 -9.46 14.86 -10.36
CA MET A 200 -9.17 14.71 -8.92
C MET A 200 -8.83 13.28 -8.54
N GLU A 201 -9.59 12.32 -9.05
CA GLU A 201 -9.31 10.90 -8.82
C GLU A 201 -7.99 10.49 -9.49
N GLY A 202 -7.69 11.07 -10.66
CA GLY A 202 -6.39 10.96 -11.31
C GLY A 202 -5.23 11.49 -10.47
N LEU A 203 -5.40 12.64 -9.78
CA LEU A 203 -4.41 13.19 -8.85
C LEU A 203 -4.04 12.21 -7.75
N VAL A 204 -5.05 11.58 -7.14
CA VAL A 204 -4.84 10.58 -6.09
C VAL A 204 -4.11 9.36 -6.66
N LEU A 205 -4.53 8.84 -7.81
CA LEU A 205 -3.93 7.63 -8.39
C LEU A 205 -2.49 7.85 -8.88
N LEU A 206 -2.14 9.08 -9.26
CA LEU A 206 -0.81 9.47 -9.73
C LEU A 206 0.08 10.05 -8.64
N SER A 207 -0.40 10.15 -7.41
CA SER A 207 0.41 10.62 -6.29
C SER A 207 1.69 9.77 -6.18
N GLY A 208 2.83 10.46 -5.99
CA GLY A 208 4.16 9.83 -5.99
C GLY A 208 4.76 9.50 -7.37
N ARG A 209 4.03 9.69 -8.48
CA ARG A 209 4.61 9.55 -9.82
C ARG A 209 5.19 10.87 -10.32
N GLY A 210 6.27 10.78 -11.09
CA GLY A 210 6.96 11.94 -11.64
C GLY A 210 6.14 12.72 -12.67
N GLY A 211 6.65 13.90 -13.05
CA GLY A 211 5.98 14.80 -13.99
C GLY A 211 5.65 14.15 -15.34
N GLU A 212 6.45 13.21 -15.85
CA GLU A 212 6.23 12.57 -17.15
C GLU A 212 4.85 11.92 -17.30
N ALA A 213 4.36 11.27 -16.23
CA ALA A 213 3.04 10.65 -16.20
C ALA A 213 1.92 11.67 -16.43
N TRP A 214 2.07 12.85 -15.86
CA TRP A 214 1.15 13.97 -16.02
C TRP A 214 1.17 14.55 -17.43
N HIS A 215 2.35 14.66 -18.06
CA HIS A 215 2.47 15.15 -19.42
C HIS A 215 1.80 14.20 -20.44
N GLU A 216 1.96 12.89 -20.26
CA GLU A 216 1.34 11.88 -21.12
C GLU A 216 -0.20 11.92 -21.01
N LEU A 217 -0.72 12.09 -19.80
CA LEU A 217 -2.17 12.21 -19.59
C LEU A 217 -2.76 13.49 -20.13
N ALA A 218 -2.08 14.62 -19.92
CA ALA A 218 -2.44 15.89 -20.52
C ALA A 218 -2.52 15.77 -22.04
N TYR A 219 -1.57 15.06 -22.65
CA TYR A 219 -1.60 14.78 -24.09
C TYR A 219 -2.82 13.96 -24.51
N ARG A 220 -3.06 12.80 -23.88
CA ARG A 220 -4.20 11.92 -24.22
C ARG A 220 -5.55 12.62 -24.07
N ARG A 221 -5.76 13.36 -22.97
CA ARG A 221 -7.00 14.09 -22.67
C ARG A 221 -7.19 15.32 -23.56
N ALA A 222 -6.12 16.03 -23.92
CA ALA A 222 -6.18 17.14 -24.87
C ALA A 222 -6.54 16.68 -26.29
N MET A 223 -6.02 15.54 -26.73
CA MET A 223 -6.37 14.95 -28.02
C MET A 223 -7.83 14.50 -28.08
N ALA A 224 -8.43 14.17 -26.93
CA ALA A 224 -9.84 13.84 -26.78
C ALA A 224 -10.77 15.06 -26.56
N ASN A 225 -10.23 16.28 -26.48
CA ASN A 225 -10.97 17.52 -26.19
C ASN A 225 -11.72 17.54 -24.85
N ASP A 226 -11.17 16.91 -23.82
CA ASP A 226 -11.80 16.89 -22.50
C ASP A 226 -11.62 18.23 -21.77
N GLN A 227 -12.55 19.16 -21.99
CA GLN A 227 -12.48 20.50 -21.44
C GLN A 227 -12.61 20.55 -19.91
N ALA A 228 -13.33 19.60 -19.31
CA ALA A 228 -13.43 19.53 -17.86
C ALA A 228 -12.06 19.18 -17.26
N TYR A 229 -11.41 18.16 -17.82
CA TYR A 229 -10.06 17.76 -17.40
C TYR A 229 -9.04 18.89 -17.58
N LEU A 230 -9.09 19.61 -18.70
CA LEU A 230 -8.15 20.72 -18.96
C LEU A 230 -8.36 21.90 -18.00
N ARG A 231 -9.61 22.20 -17.64
CA ARG A 231 -9.93 23.21 -16.62
C ARG A 231 -9.39 22.85 -15.25
N ASP A 232 -9.65 21.62 -14.80
CA ASP A 232 -9.14 21.14 -13.53
C ASP A 232 -7.60 21.07 -13.54
N MET A 233 -6.99 20.65 -14.64
CA MET A 233 -5.54 20.66 -14.80
C MET A 233 -4.95 22.06 -14.68
N ALA A 234 -5.54 23.06 -15.34
CA ALA A 234 -5.07 24.44 -15.23
C ALA A 234 -5.18 24.98 -13.79
N ALA A 235 -6.25 24.63 -13.08
CA ALA A 235 -6.49 25.10 -11.72
C ALA A 235 -5.58 24.43 -10.68
N TYR A 236 -5.37 23.12 -10.76
CA TYR A 236 -4.70 22.35 -9.70
C TYR A 236 -3.27 21.93 -10.04
N ARG A 237 -2.89 21.90 -11.33
CA ARG A 237 -1.53 21.61 -11.82
C ARG A 237 -1.11 22.57 -12.94
N PRO A 238 -1.04 23.89 -12.65
CA PRO A 238 -0.63 24.88 -13.65
C PRO A 238 0.77 24.63 -14.19
N ASP A 239 1.67 24.02 -13.41
CA ASP A 239 3.01 23.60 -13.82
C ASP A 239 2.96 22.64 -15.03
N ILE A 240 2.08 21.63 -14.97
CA ILE A 240 1.88 20.67 -16.06
C ILE A 240 1.18 21.35 -17.24
N ALA A 241 0.17 22.19 -16.98
CA ALA A 241 -0.55 22.89 -18.04
C ALA A 241 0.39 23.79 -18.88
N HIS A 242 1.26 24.58 -18.24
CA HIS A 242 2.24 25.41 -18.92
C HIS A 242 3.29 24.58 -19.68
N SER A 243 3.82 23.52 -19.05
CA SER A 243 4.76 22.61 -19.70
C SER A 243 4.15 21.96 -20.94
N PHE A 244 2.90 21.50 -20.83
CA PHE A 244 2.16 20.92 -21.94
C PHE A 244 1.91 21.92 -23.08
N LEU A 245 1.48 23.15 -22.76
CA LEU A 245 1.32 24.22 -23.75
C LEU A 245 2.62 24.52 -24.51
N ASN A 246 3.77 24.43 -23.83
CA ASN A 246 5.08 24.59 -24.46
C ASN A 246 5.43 23.41 -25.36
N ARG A 247 5.21 22.17 -24.90
CA ARG A 247 5.43 20.96 -25.71
C ARG A 247 4.55 20.95 -26.97
N TYR A 248 3.27 21.31 -26.84
CA TYR A 248 2.33 21.33 -27.97
C TYR A 248 2.75 22.26 -29.11
N LYS A 249 3.52 23.32 -28.85
CA LYS A 249 4.04 24.21 -29.90
C LYS A 249 4.89 23.44 -30.91
N ALA A 250 5.70 22.49 -30.43
CA ALA A 250 6.60 21.67 -31.24
C ALA A 250 5.95 20.39 -31.78
N GLU A 251 4.69 20.11 -31.45
CA GLU A 251 3.99 18.89 -31.84
C GLU A 251 3.68 18.88 -33.35
N LYS A 252 3.90 17.74 -34.01
CA LYS A 252 3.67 17.59 -35.45
C LYS A 252 2.23 17.16 -35.76
N ASN A 253 1.61 16.40 -34.85
CA ASN A 253 0.28 15.83 -35.01
C ASN A 253 -0.81 16.75 -34.42
N LYS A 254 -0.92 17.97 -34.95
CA LYS A 254 -1.96 18.92 -34.52
C LYS A 254 -3.26 18.63 -35.25
N THR A 255 -4.31 18.36 -34.48
CA THR A 255 -5.68 18.24 -35.00
C THR A 255 -6.45 19.53 -34.74
N SER A 256 -7.53 19.77 -35.49
CA SER A 256 -8.44 20.90 -35.23
C SER A 256 -8.99 20.85 -33.80
N VAL A 257 -9.31 19.64 -33.35
CA VAL A 257 -9.81 19.32 -32.01
C VAL A 257 -8.78 19.69 -30.94
N SER A 258 -7.53 19.24 -31.09
CA SER A 258 -6.46 19.58 -30.14
C SER A 258 -6.11 21.07 -30.19
N HIS A 259 -6.26 21.75 -31.33
CA HIS A 259 -6.04 23.19 -31.42
C HIS A 259 -7.08 24.00 -30.63
N ALA A 260 -8.36 23.59 -30.67
CA ALA A 260 -9.41 24.20 -29.86
C ALA A 260 -9.11 24.04 -28.36
N ALA A 261 -8.81 22.81 -27.92
CA ALA A 261 -8.39 22.49 -26.56
C ALA A 261 -7.21 23.36 -26.07
N MET A 262 -6.19 23.57 -26.92
CA MET A 262 -5.02 24.38 -26.55
C MET A 262 -5.28 25.88 -26.53
N THR A 263 -6.27 26.35 -27.27
CA THR A 263 -6.70 27.75 -27.21
C THR A 263 -7.42 28.02 -25.89
N GLU A 264 -8.31 27.11 -25.47
CA GLU A 264 -9.00 27.18 -24.19
C GLU A 264 -8.03 27.06 -23.01
N LEU A 265 -7.15 26.05 -23.01
CA LEU A 265 -6.14 25.89 -21.96
C LEU A 265 -5.25 27.13 -21.83
N ARG A 266 -4.87 27.78 -22.95
CA ARG A 266 -4.10 29.03 -22.91
C ARG A 266 -4.88 30.17 -22.26
N ASN A 267 -6.19 30.24 -22.45
CA ASN A 267 -7.02 31.27 -21.82
C ASN A 267 -7.18 31.01 -20.31
N LEU A 268 -7.23 29.74 -19.90
CA LEU A 268 -7.34 29.33 -18.50
C LEU A 268 -6.05 29.54 -17.70
N CYS A 269 -4.89 29.53 -18.37
CA CYS A 269 -3.58 29.75 -17.75
C CYS A 269 -3.09 31.21 -17.82
N ARG A 270 -3.96 32.17 -18.16
CA ARG A 270 -3.66 33.61 -18.13
C ARG A 270 -4.08 34.21 -16.81
#